data_AF-X6N7V5-F1
#
_entry.id   AF-X6N7V5-F1
#
_cell.length_a   1.000
_cell.length_b   1.000
_cell.length_c   1.000
_cell.angle_alpha   90.00
_cell.angle_beta   90.00
_cell.angle_gamma   90.00
#
_symmetry.space_group_name_H-M   'P 1'
#
loop_
_entity.id
_entity.type
_entity.pdbx_description
1 polymer ?
#
loop_
_entity_poly.entity_id
_entity_poly.type
_entity_poly.pdbx_seq_one_letter_code
_entity_poly.pdbx_strand_id
1 'polypeptide(L)'
;LSSRSAKDATDAEDRLIALYNKFMDNEFKQKGKEPSDNDKVVTLLRASTLCMNLDNATDILTMFVHSDRIFSDLGRAMAYPDTFEATQHVVLRKWIPIDIDMEFRGFVYQNKFNALSQYNYIVYFERLKSLKDDIGIKQTKKISFLKYMYVYIHIFKKKKKKKKKAKKFSSIGI
;
A
#
# COMPACT_ATOMS: atom_id res chain seq x y z
N LEU A 1 12.16 -0.36 1.63
CA LEU A 1 11.50 0.95 1.76
C LEU A 1 10.00 0.77 1.56
N SER A 2 9.20 1.26 2.52
CA SER A 2 7.76 1.37 2.38
C SER A 2 7.46 2.63 1.57
N SER A 3 7.00 2.52 0.33
CA SER A 3 6.45 3.67 -0.39
C SER A 3 5.17 4.11 0.33
N ARG A 4 5.24 5.19 1.12
CA ARG A 4 4.07 5.74 1.81
C ARG A 4 3.22 6.49 0.79
N SER A 5 1.92 6.20 0.78
CA SER A 5 0.96 6.93 -0.04
C SER A 5 0.53 8.20 0.69
N ALA A 6 0.34 9.28 -0.07
CA ALA A 6 -0.14 10.59 0.36
C ALA A 6 -1.64 10.60 0.75
N LYS A 7 -2.05 9.59 1.54
CA LYS A 7 -3.43 9.42 2.04
C LYS A 7 -3.87 10.55 2.98
N ASP A 8 -2.92 11.34 3.44
CA ASP A 8 -3.04 12.42 4.42
C ASP A 8 -3.04 13.82 3.79
N ALA A 9 -2.98 13.91 2.46
CA ALA A 9 -2.98 15.19 1.78
C ALA A 9 -4.31 15.93 1.99
N THR A 10 -4.24 17.19 2.43
CA THR A 10 -5.39 18.02 2.81
C THR A 10 -6.11 18.62 1.62
N ASP A 11 -5.46 18.70 0.45
CA ASP A 11 -6.03 19.17 -0.82
C ASP A 11 -7.16 18.28 -1.34
N ALA A 12 -7.27 17.06 -0.82
CA ALA A 12 -8.37 16.15 -1.13
C ALA A 12 -9.63 16.41 -0.29
N GLU A 13 -9.68 17.40 0.59
CA GLU A 13 -10.78 17.60 1.56
C GLU A 13 -12.13 17.83 0.87
N ASP A 14 -12.24 18.77 -0.06
CA ASP A 14 -13.49 19.04 -0.78
C ASP A 14 -13.99 17.80 -1.54
N ARG A 15 -13.05 17.10 -2.20
CA ARG A 15 -13.33 15.85 -2.94
C ARG A 15 -13.79 14.75 -1.99
N LEU A 16 -13.16 14.64 -0.82
CA LEU A 16 -13.49 13.68 0.22
C LEU A 16 -14.89 13.93 0.77
N ILE A 17 -15.21 15.18 1.10
CA ILE A 17 -16.55 15.59 1.59
C ILE A 17 -17.61 15.27 0.53
N ALA A 18 -17.36 15.63 -0.73
CA ALA A 18 -18.29 15.36 -1.83
C ALA A 18 -18.52 13.85 -2.02
N LEU A 19 -17.47 13.04 -2.02
CA LEU A 19 -17.56 11.58 -2.16
C LEU A 19 -18.25 10.93 -0.95
N TYR A 20 -17.92 11.39 0.26
CA TYR A 20 -18.54 10.92 1.50
C TYR A 20 -20.04 11.18 1.49
N ASN A 21 -20.46 12.42 1.23
CA ASN A 21 -21.88 12.79 1.16
C ASN A 21 -22.61 11.98 0.08
N LYS A 22 -22.00 11.82 -1.10
CA LYS A 22 -22.56 10.98 -2.18
C LYS A 22 -22.80 9.54 -1.73
N PHE A 23 -21.86 8.92 -1.03
CA PHE A 23 -22.04 7.55 -0.53
C PHE A 23 -23.08 7.48 0.59
N MET A 24 -23.07 8.43 1.52
CA MET A 24 -24.06 8.51 2.60
C MET A 24 -25.49 8.65 2.05
N ASP A 25 -25.68 9.49 1.04
CA ASP A 25 -26.99 9.71 0.42
C ASP A 25 -27.50 8.44 -0.28
N ASN A 26 -26.64 7.78 -1.05
CA ASN A 26 -27.00 6.59 -1.84
C ASN A 26 -27.23 5.33 -0.97
N GLU A 27 -26.47 5.16 0.11
CA GLU A 27 -26.50 3.94 0.91
C GLU A 27 -27.48 4.02 2.09
N PHE A 28 -27.76 5.22 2.58
CA PHE A 28 -28.53 5.43 3.81
C PHE A 28 -29.77 6.30 3.58
N LYS A 29 -29.60 7.57 3.17
CA LYS A 29 -30.73 8.52 3.09
C LYS A 29 -31.80 8.09 2.08
N GLN A 30 -31.40 7.72 0.86
CA GLN A 30 -32.34 7.28 -0.18
C GLN A 30 -33.04 5.95 0.19
N LYS A 31 -32.47 5.18 1.11
CA LYS A 31 -33.03 3.90 1.58
C LYS A 31 -33.79 4.02 2.89
N GLY A 32 -33.95 5.23 3.44
CA GLY A 32 -34.60 5.45 4.73
C GLY A 32 -33.92 4.75 5.90
N LYS A 33 -32.60 4.52 5.80
CA LYS A 33 -31.81 3.84 6.83
C LYS A 33 -30.93 4.85 7.56
N GLU A 34 -30.92 4.80 8.89
CA GLU A 34 -29.96 5.58 9.68
C GLU A 34 -28.58 4.88 9.72
N PRO A 35 -27.47 5.60 9.42
CA PRO A 35 -26.12 5.04 9.46
C PRO A 35 -25.60 4.90 10.89
N SER A 36 -25.06 3.73 11.24
CA SER A 36 -24.31 3.55 12.47
C SER A 36 -22.97 4.31 12.43
N ASP A 37 -22.29 4.45 13.56
CA ASP A 37 -20.95 5.06 13.58
C ASP A 37 -19.93 4.24 12.78
N ASN A 38 -20.06 2.90 12.80
CA ASN A 38 -19.24 2.03 11.96
C ASN A 38 -19.48 2.32 10.48
N ASP A 39 -20.75 2.49 10.06
CA ASP A 39 -21.10 2.81 8.67
C ASP A 39 -20.49 4.14 8.21
N LYS A 40 -20.52 5.16 9.07
CA LYS A 40 -19.91 6.47 8.80
C LYS A 40 -18.41 6.33 8.58
N VAL A 41 -17.70 5.62 9.46
CA VAL A 41 -16.23 5.46 9.33
C VAL A 41 -15.88 4.60 8.11
N VAL A 42 -16.63 3.53 7.83
CA VAL A 42 -16.48 2.72 6.61
C VAL A 42 -16.66 3.56 5.35
N THR A 43 -17.67 4.43 5.34
CA THR A 43 -17.94 5.33 4.21
C THR A 43 -16.82 6.36 4.03
N LEU A 44 -16.32 6.93 5.13
CA LEU A 44 -15.19 7.84 5.12
C LEU A 44 -13.92 7.18 4.54
N LEU A 45 -13.61 5.96 4.98
CA LEU A 45 -12.46 5.20 4.49
C LEU A 45 -12.57 4.87 2.99
N ARG A 46 -13.78 4.56 2.50
CA ARG A 46 -14.04 4.33 1.06
C ARG A 46 -13.84 5.62 0.26
N ALA A 47 -14.39 6.73 0.72
CA ALA A 47 -14.24 8.03 0.08
C ALA A 47 -12.77 8.48 0.04
N SER A 48 -12.06 8.40 1.17
CA SER A 48 -10.62 8.71 1.27
C SER A 48 -9.78 7.83 0.35
N THR A 49 -10.10 6.54 0.24
CA THR A 49 -9.42 5.64 -0.69
C THR A 49 -9.61 6.12 -2.12
N LEU A 50 -10.83 6.43 -2.52
CA LEU A 50 -11.14 6.88 -3.88
C LEU A 50 -10.53 8.25 -4.22
N CYS A 51 -10.28 9.12 -3.25
CA CYS A 51 -9.55 10.39 -3.49
C CYS A 51 -8.14 10.18 -4.05
N MET A 52 -7.51 9.03 -3.82
CA MET A 52 -6.19 8.71 -4.38
C MET A 52 -6.24 8.28 -5.87
N ASN A 53 -7.42 8.14 -6.46
CA ASN A 53 -7.56 7.91 -7.89
C ASN A 53 -7.46 9.26 -8.61
N LEU A 54 -6.28 9.53 -9.19
CA LEU A 54 -5.95 10.80 -9.84
C LEU A 54 -5.62 10.58 -11.31
N ASP A 55 -6.10 11.50 -12.14
CA ASP A 55 -6.15 11.32 -13.60
C ASP A 55 -5.15 12.23 -14.33
N ASN A 56 -4.57 13.19 -13.61
CA ASN A 56 -3.70 14.21 -14.17
C ASN A 56 -2.48 14.49 -13.25
N ALA A 57 -1.40 14.98 -13.85
CA ALA A 57 -0.15 15.22 -13.14
C ALA A 57 -0.25 16.34 -12.10
N THR A 58 -1.06 17.36 -12.36
CA THR A 58 -1.26 18.50 -11.44
C THR A 58 -1.81 18.00 -10.12
N ASP A 59 -2.92 17.25 -10.12
CA ASP A 59 -3.51 16.68 -8.91
C ASP A 59 -2.50 15.79 -8.15
N ILE A 60 -1.71 14.99 -8.87
CA ILE A 60 -0.70 14.10 -8.25
C ILE A 60 0.36 14.92 -7.51
N LEU A 61 0.88 15.98 -8.14
CA LEU A 61 1.87 16.85 -7.55
C LEU A 61 1.30 17.65 -6.38
N THR A 62 0.07 18.16 -6.51
CA THR A 62 -0.63 18.85 -5.42
C THR A 62 -0.79 17.94 -4.21
N MET A 63 -1.24 16.69 -4.42
CA MET A 63 -1.38 15.70 -3.34
C MET A 63 -0.03 15.39 -2.69
N PHE A 64 1.06 15.38 -3.46
CA PHE A 64 2.39 15.13 -2.89
C PHE A 64 2.89 16.28 -2.04
N VAL A 65 2.69 17.52 -2.48
CA VAL A 65 3.14 18.73 -1.77
C VAL A 65 2.39 18.91 -0.45
N HIS A 66 1.10 18.53 -0.40
CA HIS A 66 0.27 18.67 0.80
C HIS A 66 0.30 17.45 1.74
N SER A 67 1.14 16.44 1.47
CA SER A 67 1.24 15.24 2.32
C SER A 67 2.32 15.38 3.40
N ASP A 68 1.89 15.39 4.66
CA ASP A 68 2.79 15.38 5.83
C ASP A 68 3.71 14.14 5.85
N ARG A 69 3.23 12.99 5.37
CA ARG A 69 4.03 11.77 5.24
C ARG A 69 5.17 11.94 4.26
N ILE A 70 4.92 12.55 3.09
CA ILE A 70 5.98 12.82 2.10
C ILE A 70 6.95 13.86 2.66
N PHE A 71 6.45 14.95 3.25
CA PHE A 71 7.29 15.94 3.92
C PHE A 71 8.22 15.31 4.96
N SER A 72 7.65 14.45 5.82
CA SER A 72 8.41 13.70 6.84
C SER A 72 9.43 12.73 6.25
N ASP A 73 9.09 12.06 5.13
CA ASP A 73 10.02 11.16 4.43
C ASP A 73 11.19 11.93 3.82
N LEU A 74 10.94 13.07 3.18
CA LEU A 74 11.97 13.94 2.62
C LEU A 74 12.86 14.54 3.70
N GLY A 75 12.28 15.03 4.81
CA GLY A 75 13.03 15.55 5.95
C GLY A 75 13.98 14.52 6.55
N ARG A 76 13.54 13.26 6.68
CA ARG A 76 14.41 12.15 7.14
C ARG A 76 15.50 11.80 6.13
N ALA A 77 15.19 11.80 4.83
CA ALA A 77 16.18 11.55 3.80
C ALA A 77 17.29 12.62 3.81
N MET A 78 16.93 13.88 4.04
CA MET A 78 17.88 14.99 4.18
C MET A 78 18.69 14.93 5.48
N ALA A 79 18.08 14.50 6.58
CA ALA A 79 18.75 14.41 7.88
C ALA A 79 19.79 13.27 7.95
N TYR A 80 19.64 12.23 7.12
CA TYR A 80 20.52 11.05 7.14
C TYR A 80 20.99 10.61 5.74
N PRO A 81 21.74 11.48 5.02
CA PRO A 81 22.09 11.28 3.62
C PRO A 81 22.95 10.03 3.37
N ASP A 82 23.71 9.57 4.37
CA ASP A 82 24.58 8.39 4.27
C ASP A 82 23.86 7.05 4.50
N THR A 83 22.65 7.09 5.09
CA THR A 83 21.89 5.88 5.45
C THR A 83 20.87 5.50 4.39
N PHE A 84 20.34 6.50 3.68
CA PHE A 84 19.52 6.29 2.51
C PHE A 84 20.47 6.30 1.33
N GLU A 85 20.44 5.26 0.48
CA GLU A 85 20.90 5.46 -0.89
C GLU A 85 20.13 6.70 -1.38
N ALA A 86 20.81 7.83 -1.59
CA ALA A 86 20.24 9.18 -1.65
C ALA A 86 19.25 9.42 -2.81
N THR A 87 18.80 8.36 -3.46
CA THR A 87 17.84 8.37 -4.55
C THR A 87 16.43 8.19 -3.97
N GLN A 88 15.67 9.28 -3.93
CA GLN A 88 14.22 9.22 -3.75
C GLN A 88 13.56 8.83 -5.08
N HIS A 89 12.51 8.02 -5.00
CA HIS A 89 11.77 7.55 -6.16
C HIS A 89 10.31 7.96 -6.06
N VAL A 90 9.76 8.47 -7.16
CA VAL A 90 8.31 8.62 -7.33
C VAL A 90 7.76 7.29 -7.86
N VAL A 91 6.75 6.75 -7.19
CA VAL A 91 6.10 5.49 -7.57
C VAL A 91 4.64 5.77 -7.93
N LEU A 92 4.34 5.68 -9.22
CA LEU A 92 2.97 5.73 -9.74
C LEU A 92 2.44 4.30 -9.88
N ARG A 93 1.23 4.05 -9.40
CA ARG A 93 0.57 2.74 -9.49
C ARG A 93 -0.73 2.89 -10.24
N LYS A 94 -1.03 1.93 -11.11
CA LYS A 94 -2.34 1.83 -11.74
C LYS A 94 -3.40 1.73 -10.63
N TRP A 95 -4.44 2.56 -10.71
CA TRP A 95 -5.59 2.45 -9.84
C TRP A 95 -6.30 1.11 -10.07
N ILE A 96 -6.51 0.39 -8.98
CA ILE A 96 -7.31 -0.84 -8.94
C ILE A 96 -8.26 -0.68 -7.75
N PRO A 97 -9.58 -0.84 -7.93
CA PRO A 97 -10.50 -0.80 -6.81
C PRO A 97 -10.17 -1.95 -5.85
N ILE A 98 -9.89 -1.61 -4.60
CA ILE A 98 -9.63 -2.57 -3.53
C ILE A 98 -10.69 -2.33 -2.47
N ASP A 99 -11.41 -3.37 -2.09
CA ASP A 99 -12.36 -3.30 -0.98
C ASP A 99 -11.59 -3.02 0.31
N ILE A 100 -12.01 -2.00 1.06
CA ILE A 100 -11.28 -1.53 2.25
C ILE A 100 -11.23 -2.54 3.40
N ASP A 101 -12.15 -3.52 3.40
CA ASP A 101 -12.18 -4.64 4.32
C ASP A 101 -11.15 -5.72 3.93
N MET A 102 -10.80 -5.82 2.65
CA MET A 102 -9.84 -6.78 2.13
C MET A 102 -8.39 -6.27 2.11
N GLU A 103 -8.09 -5.17 2.81
CA GLU A 103 -6.73 -4.70 3.06
C GLU A 103 -6.21 -5.26 4.40
N PHE A 104 -5.05 -5.93 4.36
CA PHE A 104 -4.46 -6.57 5.54
C PHE A 104 -3.00 -6.15 5.76
N ARG A 105 -2.57 -6.20 7.02
CA ARG A 105 -1.19 -6.02 7.43
C ARG A 105 -0.60 -7.37 7.86
N GLY A 106 0.41 -7.80 7.12
CA GLY A 106 1.15 -9.03 7.39
C GLY A 106 2.42 -8.78 8.18
N PHE A 107 2.72 -9.65 9.13
CA PHE A 107 3.91 -9.58 9.98
C PHE A 107 4.84 -10.75 9.69
N VAL A 108 6.07 -10.45 9.27
CA VAL A 108 7.10 -11.44 8.93
C VAL A 108 8.25 -11.34 9.91
N TYR A 109 8.65 -12.47 10.48
CA TYR A 109 9.76 -12.59 11.43
C TYR A 109 10.48 -13.92 11.17
N GLN A 110 11.82 -13.88 11.18
CA GLN A 110 12.69 -15.02 10.84
C GLN A 110 12.30 -15.72 9.51
N ASN A 111 12.05 -14.93 8.46
CA ASN A 111 11.62 -15.42 7.14
C ASN A 111 10.34 -16.26 7.16
N LYS A 112 9.52 -16.14 8.21
CA LYS A 112 8.20 -16.76 8.33
C LYS A 112 7.16 -15.68 8.45
N PHE A 113 5.98 -15.92 7.87
CA PHE A 113 4.81 -15.09 8.11
C PHE A 113 4.17 -15.54 9.43
N ASN A 114 4.08 -14.64 10.40
CA ASN A 114 3.69 -15.00 11.78
C ASN A 114 2.28 -14.52 12.13
N ALA A 115 1.88 -13.36 11.61
CA ALA A 115 0.57 -12.80 11.94
C ALA A 115 0.00 -11.99 10.77
N LEU A 116 -1.32 -11.87 10.80
CA LEU A 116 -2.12 -11.07 9.89
C LEU A 116 -3.12 -10.26 10.73
N SER A 117 -3.22 -8.97 10.47
CA SER A 117 -4.31 -8.14 11.00
C SER A 117 -5.06 -7.47 9.86
N GLN A 118 -6.33 -7.10 10.11
CA GLN A 118 -7.02 -6.14 9.28
C GLN A 118 -6.24 -4.81 9.29
N TYR A 119 -6.15 -4.14 8.13
CA TYR A 119 -5.44 -2.88 8.04
C TYR A 119 -6.20 -1.75 8.75
N ASN A 120 -7.51 -1.65 8.47
CA ASN A 120 -8.41 -0.67 9.07
C ASN A 120 -9.02 -1.19 10.37
N TYR A 121 -8.20 -1.40 11.41
CA TYR A 121 -8.62 -2.07 12.65
C TYR A 121 -9.69 -1.33 13.49
N ILE A 122 -9.96 -0.06 13.19
CA ILE A 122 -10.93 0.78 13.91
C ILE A 122 -12.37 0.43 13.52
N VAL A 123 -12.57 -0.20 12.35
CA VAL A 123 -13.90 -0.55 11.83
C VAL A 123 -14.14 -2.05 11.85
N TYR A 124 -15.39 -2.41 12.06
CA TYR A 124 -15.89 -3.77 11.99
C TYR A 124 -16.47 -4.07 10.62
N PHE A 125 -16.08 -5.20 10.03
CA PHE A 125 -16.63 -5.69 8.77
C PHE A 125 -17.21 -7.09 8.96
N GLU A 126 -18.55 -7.22 8.84
CA GLU A 126 -19.23 -8.51 8.97
C GLU A 126 -18.71 -9.55 7.97
N ARG A 127 -18.37 -9.11 6.74
CA ARG A 127 -17.76 -9.96 5.72
C ARG A 127 -16.45 -10.60 6.16
N LEU A 128 -15.63 -9.92 6.95
CA LEU A 128 -14.36 -10.49 7.44
C LEU A 128 -14.58 -11.52 8.54
N LYS A 129 -15.60 -11.32 9.38
CA LYS A 129 -15.95 -12.28 10.42
C LYS A 129 -16.35 -13.62 9.81
N SER A 130 -17.16 -13.60 8.73
CA SER A 130 -17.56 -14.84 8.05
C SER A 130 -16.43 -15.51 7.27
N LEU A 131 -15.42 -14.74 6.84
CA LEU A 131 -14.28 -15.24 6.07
C LEU A 131 -13.03 -15.56 6.90
N LYS A 132 -13.10 -15.42 8.24
CA LYS A 132 -11.94 -15.49 9.14
C LYS A 132 -11.09 -16.75 8.91
N ASP A 133 -11.72 -17.91 8.88
CA ASP A 133 -11.02 -19.20 8.78
C ASP A 133 -10.44 -19.41 7.36
N ASP A 134 -11.19 -19.03 6.33
CA ASP A 134 -10.77 -19.12 4.93
C ASP A 134 -9.56 -18.23 4.61
N ILE A 135 -9.53 -17.02 5.16
CA ILE A 135 -8.42 -16.08 4.98
C ILE A 135 -7.16 -16.67 5.62
N GLY A 136 -7.26 -17.22 6.83
CA GLY A 136 -6.12 -17.86 7.52
C GLY A 136 -5.52 -19.03 6.74
N ILE A 137 -6.36 -19.88 6.14
CA ILE A 137 -5.94 -21.05 5.36
C ILE A 137 -5.30 -20.64 4.02
N LYS A 138 -5.87 -19.66 3.31
CA LYS A 138 -5.32 -19.21 2.02
C LYS A 138 -3.97 -18.52 2.18
N GLN A 139 -3.77 -17.78 3.27
CA GLN A 139 -2.49 -17.12 3.58
C GLN A 139 -1.38 -18.17 3.74
N THR A 140 -1.57 -19.14 4.64
CA THR A 140 -0.58 -20.21 4.92
C THR A 140 -0.18 -21.00 3.67
N LYS A 141 -1.13 -21.29 2.77
CA LYS A 141 -0.85 -21.98 1.50
C LYS A 141 -0.06 -21.11 0.51
N LYS A 142 -0.41 -19.83 0.34
CA LYS A 142 0.26 -18.92 -0.62
C LYS A 142 1.68 -18.53 -0.19
N ILE A 143 1.98 -18.60 1.10
CA ILE A 143 3.34 -18.36 1.64
C ILE A 143 4.33 -19.45 1.24
N SER A 144 3.87 -20.68 0.97
CA SER A 144 4.71 -21.70 0.33
C SER A 144 5.20 -21.26 -1.07
N PHE A 145 4.41 -20.45 -1.78
CA PHE A 145 4.75 -19.86 -3.07
C PHE A 145 5.70 -18.65 -2.97
N LEU A 146 5.58 -17.83 -1.92
CA LEU A 146 6.54 -16.74 -1.65
C LEU A 146 7.93 -17.25 -1.27
N LYS A 147 8.03 -18.46 -0.71
CA LYS A 147 9.29 -19.19 -0.54
C LYS A 147 10.02 -19.38 -1.89
N TYR A 148 9.30 -19.58 -2.99
CA TYR A 148 9.89 -19.67 -4.33
C TYR A 148 10.29 -18.31 -4.92
N MET A 149 9.63 -17.22 -4.54
CA MET A 149 9.97 -15.88 -5.04
C MET A 149 11.29 -15.35 -4.44
N TYR A 150 11.55 -15.62 -3.15
CA TYR A 150 12.84 -15.32 -2.53
C TYR A 150 13.99 -16.16 -3.14
N VAL A 151 13.72 -17.42 -3.49
CA VAL A 151 14.66 -18.29 -4.21
C VAL A 151 14.95 -17.74 -5.61
N TYR A 152 13.94 -17.24 -6.34
CA TYR A 152 14.13 -16.64 -7.67
C TYR A 152 15.01 -15.38 -7.64
N ILE A 153 14.81 -14.49 -6.66
CA ILE A 153 15.63 -13.28 -6.47
C ILE A 153 17.08 -13.66 -6.10
N HIS A 154 17.28 -14.68 -5.27
CA HIS A 154 18.63 -15.13 -4.88
C HIS A 154 19.38 -15.84 -6.03
N ILE A 155 18.69 -16.65 -6.83
CA ILE A 155 19.26 -17.31 -8.03
C ILE A 155 19.66 -16.25 -9.08
N PHE A 156 18.84 -15.21 -9.27
CA PHE A 156 19.18 -14.11 -10.21
C PHE A 156 20.37 -13.28 -9.75
N LYS A 157 20.49 -12.98 -8.43
CA LYS A 157 21.67 -12.30 -7.88
C LYS A 157 22.95 -13.13 -8.03
N LYS A 158 22.90 -14.46 -7.85
CA LYS A 158 24.05 -15.35 -8.09
C LYS A 158 24.45 -15.42 -9.57
N LYS A 159 23.50 -15.48 -10.51
CA LYS A 159 23.79 -15.47 -11.96
C LYS A 159 24.42 -14.15 -12.43
N LYS A 160 23.97 -12.99 -11.93
CA LYS A 160 24.59 -11.68 -12.23
C LYS A 160 26.03 -11.56 -11.68
N LYS A 161 26.32 -12.08 -10.48
CA LYS A 161 27.70 -12.11 -9.94
C LYS A 161 28.63 -13.03 -10.74
N LYS A 162 28.16 -14.21 -11.19
CA LYS A 162 28.96 -15.09 -12.08
C LYS A 162 29.23 -14.46 -13.46
N LYS A 163 28.26 -13.79 -14.08
CA LYS A 163 28.48 -13.06 -15.36
C LYS A 163 29.45 -11.88 -15.21
N LYS A 164 29.46 -11.17 -14.08
CA LYS A 164 30.45 -10.10 -13.82
C LYS A 164 31.86 -10.64 -13.58
N LYS A 165 32.02 -11.80 -12.92
CA LYS A 165 33.33 -12.47 -12.80
C LYS A 165 33.83 -13.01 -14.14
N ALA A 166 32.95 -13.56 -14.98
CA ALA A 166 33.33 -14.04 -16.31
C ALA A 166 33.80 -12.91 -17.26
N LYS A 167 33.17 -11.72 -17.20
CA LYS A 167 33.60 -10.55 -17.98
C LYS A 167 34.90 -9.88 -17.50
N LYS A 168 35.35 -10.16 -16.28
CA LYS A 168 36.62 -9.61 -15.75
C LYS A 168 37.84 -10.48 -16.08
N PHE A 169 37.63 -11.70 -16.58
CA PHE A 169 38.67 -12.63 -17.02
C PHE A 169 38.91 -12.63 -18.54
N SER A 170 38.14 -11.85 -19.31
CA SER A 170 38.30 -11.73 -20.77
C SER A 170 38.98 -10.43 -21.21
N SER A 171 39.69 -9.74 -20.31
CA SER A 171 40.38 -8.47 -20.60
C SER A 171 41.83 -8.46 -20.10
N ILE A 172 42.46 -9.62 -19.96
CA ILE A 172 43.90 -9.77 -19.75
C ILE A 172 44.38 -10.73 -20.84
N GLY A 173 45.13 -10.22 -21.81
CA GLY A 173 45.57 -10.93 -23.01
C GLY A 173 45.09 -10.21 -24.27
N ILE A 174 45.79 -9.14 -24.67
CA ILE A 174 47.02 -9.20 -25.48
C ILE A 174 47.97 -8.15 -24.91
#